data_AF-A0A8S3RUN6-F1
#
_entry.id   AF-A0A8S3RUN6-F1
#
_cell.length_a   1.000
_cell.length_b   1.000
_cell.length_c   1.000
_cell.angle_alpha   90.00
_cell.angle_beta   90.00
_cell.angle_gamma   90.00
#
_symmetry.space_group_name_H-M   'P 1'
#
loop_
_entity.id
_entity.type
_entity.pdbx_description
1 polymer ?
#
loop_
_entity_poly.entity_id
_entity_poly.type
_entity_poly.pdbx_seq_one_letter_code
_entity_poly.pdbx_strand_id
1 'polypeptide(L)'
;MTRKFEVIQSKKRTGQQVLKRFIIAIHNATKKILKQVLQNKDLQVKQQANLQIKKKEEAAPVKAAIEVESMPIKQLGKVLAPDPGHNWCKSGKWPCLLDPSTTAGTFLRYRDTNFLQAVSPKEMEADRIRKALLGGLRYGKPLVIDLGEIDRFDMITTQINNIQDGLMEKILNKSILQVENFETLVKEEDGDEYKPDKFTGGMADQFVFLVIIAGEVPPPDASNKMFYILVN
;
A
#
# COMPACT_ATOMS: atom_id res chain seq x y z
N MET A 1 28.95 -85.54 40.56
CA MET A 1 29.41 -84.22 40.08
C MET A 1 28.30 -83.33 39.51
N THR A 2 27.05 -83.80 39.41
CA THR A 2 25.98 -83.16 38.62
C THR A 2 25.27 -81.97 39.32
N ARG A 3 25.09 -81.99 40.65
CA ARG A 3 24.38 -80.91 41.40
C ARG A 3 25.10 -79.56 41.44
N LYS A 4 26.43 -79.51 41.38
CA LYS A 4 27.18 -78.23 41.39
C LYS A 4 27.09 -77.47 40.06
N PHE A 5 26.91 -78.17 38.93
CA PHE A 5 26.81 -77.54 37.61
C PHE A 5 25.45 -76.86 37.37
N GLU A 6 24.34 -77.46 37.83
CA GLU A 6 23.00 -76.86 37.70
C GLU A 6 22.83 -75.56 38.53
N VAL A 7 23.42 -75.50 39.72
CA VAL A 7 23.37 -74.30 40.59
C VAL A 7 24.14 -73.13 39.98
N ILE A 8 25.26 -73.40 39.30
CA ILE A 8 26.05 -72.37 38.62
C ILE A 8 25.32 -71.88 37.36
N GLN A 9 24.68 -72.78 36.60
CA GLN A 9 23.86 -72.41 35.44
C GLN A 9 22.60 -71.60 35.84
N SER A 10 21.95 -71.96 36.94
CA SER A 10 20.83 -71.22 37.54
C SER A 10 21.25 -69.81 37.94
N LYS A 11 22.32 -69.64 38.74
CA LYS A 11 22.82 -68.31 39.14
C LYS A 11 23.25 -67.44 37.95
N LYS A 12 23.84 -68.03 36.90
CA LYS A 12 24.17 -67.32 35.65
C LYS A 12 22.92 -66.86 34.89
N ARG A 13 21.86 -67.67 34.83
CA ARG A 13 20.57 -67.29 34.22
C ARG A 13 19.88 -66.17 35.00
N THR A 14 19.92 -66.20 36.33
CA THR A 14 19.35 -65.13 37.17
C THR A 14 20.13 -63.83 37.01
N GLY A 15 21.47 -63.87 36.99
CA GLY A 15 22.31 -62.70 36.73
C GLY A 15 22.09 -62.08 35.34
N GLN A 16 21.93 -62.90 34.30
CA GLN A 16 21.60 -62.42 32.94
C GLN A 16 20.19 -61.81 32.86
N GLN A 17 19.22 -62.33 33.61
CA GLN A 17 17.88 -61.72 33.69
C GLN A 17 17.88 -60.39 34.43
N VAL A 18 18.66 -60.25 35.51
CA VAL A 18 18.83 -58.97 36.21
C VAL A 18 19.50 -57.93 35.29
N LEU A 19 20.55 -58.32 34.56
CA LEU A 19 21.24 -57.43 33.62
C LEU A 19 20.32 -56.97 32.48
N LYS A 20 19.49 -57.87 31.92
CA LYS A 20 18.49 -57.52 30.89
C LYS A 20 17.45 -56.51 31.41
N ARG A 21 16.95 -56.70 32.64
CA ARG A 21 16.01 -55.74 33.25
C ARG A 21 16.65 -54.38 33.48
N PHE A 22 17.92 -54.35 33.88
CA PHE A 22 18.66 -53.10 34.09
C PHE A 22 18.88 -52.34 32.78
N ILE A 23 19.24 -53.03 31.70
CA ILE A 23 19.39 -52.43 30.35
C ILE A 23 18.05 -51.87 29.84
N ILE A 24 16.95 -52.60 30.01
CA ILE A 24 15.61 -52.13 29.63
C ILE A 24 15.20 -50.90 30.45
N ALA A 25 15.50 -50.88 31.75
CA ALA A 25 15.22 -49.73 32.60
C ALA A 25 16.02 -48.49 32.16
N ILE A 26 17.30 -48.64 31.82
CA ILE A 26 18.15 -47.55 31.29
C ILE A 26 17.60 -47.06 29.94
N HIS A 27 17.23 -47.96 29.03
CA HIS A 27 16.69 -47.61 27.72
C HIS A 27 15.36 -46.83 27.82
N ASN A 28 14.47 -47.26 28.72
CA ASN A 28 13.21 -46.57 28.97
C ASN A 28 13.43 -45.19 29.62
N ALA A 29 14.37 -45.09 30.55
CA ALA A 29 14.74 -43.83 31.17
C ALA A 29 15.32 -42.83 30.15
N THR A 30 16.22 -43.29 29.28
CA THR A 30 16.80 -42.46 28.20
C THR A 30 15.75 -42.02 27.19
N LYS A 31 14.83 -42.90 26.78
CA LYS A 31 13.72 -42.53 25.88
C LYS A 31 12.80 -41.48 26.50
N LYS A 32 12.55 -41.57 27.81
CA LYS A 32 11.74 -40.58 28.54
C LYS A 32 12.43 -39.21 28.59
N ILE A 33 13.73 -39.19 28.88
CA ILE A 33 14.53 -37.95 28.89
C ILE A 33 14.55 -37.31 27.49
N LEU A 34 14.77 -38.10 26.44
CA LEU A 34 14.80 -37.60 25.06
C LEU A 34 13.46 -36.97 24.66
N LYS A 35 12.34 -37.60 25.03
CA LYS A 35 11.00 -37.05 24.77
C LYS A 35 10.78 -35.71 25.48
N GLN A 36 11.25 -35.58 26.72
CA GLN A 36 11.15 -34.33 27.48
C GLN A 36 11.99 -33.21 26.86
N VAL A 37 13.21 -33.52 26.40
CA VAL A 37 14.10 -32.54 25.75
C VAL A 37 13.49 -32.03 24.44
N LEU A 38 12.87 -32.91 23.64
CA LEU A 38 12.20 -32.52 22.40
C LEU A 38 11.00 -31.59 22.67
N GLN A 39 10.16 -31.94 23.64
CA GLN A 39 9.01 -31.10 24.03
C GLN A 39 9.43 -29.72 24.52
N ASN A 40 10.52 -29.65 25.30
CA ASN A 40 11.04 -28.37 25.79
C ASN A 40 11.61 -27.50 24.65
N LYS A 41 12.24 -28.12 23.62
CA LYS A 41 12.70 -27.40 22.42
C LYS A 41 11.51 -26.83 21.62
N ASP A 42 10.45 -27.62 21.42
CA ASP A 42 9.26 -27.15 20.70
C ASP A 42 8.58 -25.98 21.42
N LEU A 43 8.51 -26.03 22.76
CA LEU A 43 7.99 -24.93 23.59
C LEU A 43 8.85 -23.67 23.46
N GLN A 44 10.18 -23.79 23.47
CA GLN A 44 11.07 -22.65 23.30
C GLN A 44 10.93 -22.01 21.90
N VAL A 45 10.84 -22.82 20.84
CA VAL A 45 10.64 -22.32 19.47
C VAL A 45 9.30 -21.58 19.37
N LYS A 46 8.22 -22.12 19.95
CA LYS A 46 6.90 -21.45 19.97
C LYS A 46 6.94 -20.15 20.77
N GLN A 47 7.63 -20.12 21.91
CA GLN A 47 7.78 -18.90 22.72
C GLN A 47 8.59 -17.83 21.97
N GLN A 48 9.66 -18.21 21.28
CA GLN A 48 10.45 -17.29 20.46
C GLN A 48 9.65 -16.76 19.27
N ALA A 49 8.87 -17.60 18.59
CA ALA A 49 7.98 -17.17 17.51
C ALA A 49 6.91 -16.18 18.02
N ASN A 50 6.28 -16.47 19.18
CA ASN A 50 5.31 -15.56 19.79
C ASN A 50 5.94 -14.24 20.24
N LEU A 51 7.16 -14.25 20.78
CA LEU A 51 7.90 -13.03 21.13
C LEU A 51 8.25 -12.21 19.87
N GLN A 52 8.57 -12.85 18.75
CA GLN A 52 8.80 -12.17 17.48
C GLN A 52 7.50 -11.57 16.91
N ILE A 53 6.38 -12.29 16.98
CA ILE A 53 5.06 -11.78 16.60
C ILE A 53 4.70 -10.57 17.47
N LYS A 54 4.86 -10.68 18.79
CA LYS A 54 4.56 -9.60 19.74
C LYS A 54 5.47 -8.38 19.55
N LYS A 55 6.76 -8.59 19.28
CA LYS A 55 7.68 -7.50 18.92
C LYS A 55 7.35 -6.86 17.57
N LYS A 56 6.79 -7.62 16.62
CA LYS A 56 6.33 -7.09 15.32
C LYS A 56 5.01 -6.32 15.45
N GLU A 57 4.14 -6.71 16.39
CA GLU A 57 2.93 -5.97 16.77
C GLU A 57 3.26 -4.71 17.59
N GLU A 58 4.22 -4.77 18.50
CA GLU A 58 4.67 -3.63 19.32
C GLU A 58 5.58 -2.65 18.55
N ALA A 59 6.24 -3.10 17.47
CA ALA A 59 7.01 -2.25 16.56
C ALA A 59 6.20 -1.78 15.33
N ALA A 60 4.89 -2.08 15.27
CA ALA A 60 4.02 -1.40 14.32
C ALA A 60 4.04 0.10 14.70
N PRO A 61 4.41 1.00 13.77
CA PRO A 61 4.36 2.42 14.05
C PRO A 61 2.94 2.76 14.49
N VAL A 62 2.82 3.56 15.54
CA VAL A 62 1.54 4.14 16.00
C VAL A 62 0.82 4.65 14.75
N LYS A 63 -0.26 3.97 14.33
CA LYS A 63 -1.05 4.35 13.16
C LYS A 63 -1.48 5.81 13.36
N ALA A 64 -0.83 6.75 12.69
CA ALA A 64 -1.34 8.09 12.58
C ALA A 64 -2.72 7.96 11.92
N ALA A 65 -3.78 8.30 12.66
CA ALA A 65 -5.12 8.29 12.11
C ALA A 65 -5.15 9.27 10.94
N ILE A 66 -5.47 8.77 9.75
CA ILE A 66 -5.51 9.59 8.54
C ILE A 66 -6.73 10.50 8.69
N GLU A 67 -6.51 11.82 8.61
CA GLU A 67 -7.60 12.77 8.67
C GLU A 67 -8.42 12.67 7.37
N VAL A 68 -9.71 12.35 7.52
CA VAL A 68 -10.66 12.23 6.41
C VAL A 68 -11.76 13.26 6.63
N GLU A 69 -11.88 14.19 5.69
CA GLU A 69 -12.97 15.16 5.67
C GLU A 69 -14.23 14.53 5.06
N SER A 70 -15.41 14.82 5.57
CA SER A 70 -16.67 14.36 4.95
C SER A 70 -17.34 15.48 4.18
N MET A 71 -17.78 15.21 2.95
CA MET A 71 -18.40 16.19 2.06
C MET A 71 -19.60 15.61 1.29
N PRO A 72 -20.75 16.32 1.27
CA PRO A 72 -21.88 15.93 0.43
C PRO A 72 -21.57 16.05 -1.05
N ILE A 73 -22.06 15.11 -1.87
CA ILE A 73 -21.85 15.11 -3.34
C ILE A 73 -22.21 16.46 -4.00
N LYS A 74 -23.25 17.15 -3.50
CA LYS A 74 -23.68 18.47 -4.02
C LYS A 74 -22.61 19.55 -3.87
N GLN A 75 -21.70 19.40 -2.91
CA GLN A 75 -20.61 20.34 -2.66
C GLN A 75 -19.32 19.94 -3.39
N LEU A 76 -19.27 18.77 -4.02
CA LEU A 76 -18.05 18.23 -4.62
C LEU A 76 -17.45 19.15 -5.70
N GLY A 77 -18.28 19.93 -6.38
CA GLY A 77 -17.82 20.92 -7.35
C GLY A 77 -16.90 21.99 -6.77
N LYS A 78 -16.91 22.22 -5.44
CA LYS A 78 -15.98 23.14 -4.78
C LYS A 78 -14.54 22.62 -4.78
N VAL A 79 -14.34 21.31 -4.81
CA VAL A 79 -13.00 20.69 -4.80
C VAL A 79 -12.26 20.93 -6.14
N LEU A 80 -13.00 21.27 -7.20
CA LEU A 80 -12.46 21.51 -8.54
C LEU A 80 -11.72 22.84 -8.71
N ALA A 81 -11.72 23.70 -7.70
CA ALA A 81 -10.95 24.94 -7.72
C ALA A 81 -10.23 25.13 -6.38
N PRO A 82 -8.97 25.60 -6.39
CA PRO A 82 -8.27 25.92 -5.16
C PRO A 82 -8.95 27.10 -4.46
N ASP A 83 -9.20 26.94 -3.16
CA ASP A 83 -9.75 27.99 -2.29
C ASP A 83 -8.98 27.94 -0.96
N PRO A 84 -8.39 29.05 -0.48
CA PRO A 84 -7.73 29.12 0.82
C PRO A 84 -8.59 28.66 2.01
N GLY A 85 -9.92 28.69 1.87
CA GLY A 85 -10.88 28.19 2.84
C GLY A 85 -10.90 26.66 2.98
N HIS A 86 -10.55 25.92 1.92
CA HIS A 86 -10.59 24.45 1.91
C HIS A 86 -9.44 23.83 2.72
N ASN A 87 -9.73 22.78 3.49
CA ASN A 87 -8.71 22.11 4.32
C ASN A 87 -7.66 21.39 3.47
N TRP A 88 -8.03 20.82 2.32
CA TRP A 88 -7.07 20.22 1.40
C TRP A 88 -6.05 21.26 0.88
N CYS A 89 -6.49 22.50 0.61
CA CYS A 89 -5.58 23.58 0.23
C CYS A 89 -4.62 23.93 1.38
N LYS A 90 -5.14 24.08 2.60
CA LYS A 90 -4.34 24.36 3.82
C LYS A 90 -3.33 23.25 4.12
N SER A 91 -3.68 22.00 3.83
CA SER A 91 -2.80 20.84 4.02
C SER A 91 -1.61 20.82 3.05
N GLY A 92 -1.67 21.59 1.97
CA GLY A 92 -0.69 21.55 0.89
C GLY A 92 -0.80 20.34 -0.03
N LYS A 93 -1.63 19.35 0.29
CA LYS A 93 -1.81 18.11 -0.49
C LYS A 93 -2.91 18.26 -1.55
N TRP A 94 -2.93 17.33 -2.50
CA TRP A 94 -4.03 17.19 -3.46
C TRP A 94 -5.21 16.41 -2.86
N PRO A 95 -6.46 16.69 -3.27
CA PRO A 95 -7.63 15.95 -2.82
C PRO A 95 -7.69 14.54 -3.43
N CYS A 96 -8.04 13.56 -2.60
CA CYS A 96 -8.38 12.20 -2.98
C CYS A 96 -9.78 11.88 -2.46
N LEU A 97 -10.70 11.56 -3.35
CA LEU A 97 -12.09 11.27 -3.01
C LEU A 97 -12.24 9.79 -2.67
N LEU A 98 -12.79 9.50 -1.49
CA LEU A 98 -13.34 8.21 -1.14
C LEU A 98 -14.81 8.24 -1.55
N ASP A 99 -15.17 7.46 -2.56
CA ASP A 99 -16.54 7.41 -3.08
C ASP A 99 -17.06 5.97 -3.10
N PRO A 100 -17.52 5.45 -1.94
CA PRO A 100 -18.11 4.11 -1.86
C PRO A 100 -19.36 3.94 -2.74
N SER A 101 -20.00 5.05 -3.10
CA SER A 101 -21.23 5.06 -3.91
C SER A 101 -20.98 5.05 -5.41
N THR A 102 -19.74 5.27 -5.85
CA THR A 102 -19.34 5.42 -7.26
C THR A 102 -20.06 6.53 -8.03
N THR A 103 -20.65 7.50 -7.33
CA THR A 103 -21.42 8.61 -7.92
C THR A 103 -20.58 9.86 -8.19
N ALA A 104 -19.47 10.06 -7.47
CA ALA A 104 -18.55 11.19 -7.62
C ALA A 104 -17.93 11.22 -9.01
N GLY A 105 -17.48 10.06 -9.53
CA GLY A 105 -16.92 9.93 -10.87
C GLY A 105 -17.92 10.40 -11.94
N THR A 106 -19.17 9.93 -11.87
CA THR A 106 -20.24 10.39 -12.77
C THR A 106 -20.51 11.89 -12.62
N PHE A 107 -20.61 12.40 -11.39
CA PHE A 107 -20.86 13.82 -11.13
C PHE A 107 -19.77 14.71 -11.73
N LEU A 108 -18.50 14.33 -11.55
CA LEU A 108 -17.35 15.10 -12.04
C LEU A 108 -17.16 15.01 -13.56
N ARG A 109 -17.56 13.90 -14.18
CA ARG A 109 -17.52 13.73 -15.64
C ARG A 109 -18.38 14.75 -16.40
N TYR A 110 -19.45 15.25 -15.78
CA TYR A 110 -20.31 16.30 -16.36
C TYR A 110 -19.87 17.73 -16.00
N ARG A 111 -18.67 17.90 -15.42
CA ARG A 111 -18.04 19.20 -15.15
C ARG A 111 -16.89 19.44 -16.13
N ASP A 112 -16.40 20.67 -16.17
CA ASP A 112 -15.25 21.03 -16.99
C ASP A 112 -13.95 20.49 -16.37
N THR A 113 -13.70 19.20 -16.57
CA THR A 113 -12.53 18.48 -16.05
C THR A 113 -11.87 17.67 -17.16
N ASN A 114 -10.56 17.49 -17.06
CA ASN A 114 -9.85 16.48 -17.83
C ASN A 114 -9.98 15.15 -17.08
N PHE A 115 -11.02 14.40 -17.43
CA PHE A 115 -11.39 13.17 -16.74
C PHE A 115 -10.76 11.94 -17.44
N LEU A 116 -10.10 11.09 -16.66
CA LEU A 116 -9.54 9.81 -17.09
C LEU A 116 -10.03 8.68 -16.18
N GLN A 117 -10.37 7.54 -16.77
CA GLN A 117 -10.74 6.31 -16.10
C GLN A 117 -9.54 5.36 -16.08
N ALA A 118 -9.05 5.00 -14.89
CA ALA A 118 -7.87 4.15 -14.77
C ALA A 118 -8.11 2.70 -15.25
N VAL A 119 -9.36 2.24 -15.23
CA VAL A 119 -9.70 0.91 -15.76
C VAL A 119 -9.64 0.82 -17.29
N SER A 120 -9.56 1.96 -17.99
CA SER A 120 -9.47 2.02 -19.45
C SER A 120 -8.00 2.09 -19.90
N PRO A 121 -7.44 1.04 -20.52
CA PRO A 121 -6.05 1.04 -20.97
C PRO A 121 -5.76 2.18 -21.95
N LYS A 122 -6.72 2.50 -22.82
CA LYS A 122 -6.63 3.61 -23.79
C LYS A 122 -6.51 4.96 -23.10
N GLU A 123 -7.20 5.15 -21.97
CA GLU A 123 -7.12 6.41 -21.22
C GLU A 123 -5.84 6.49 -20.38
N MET A 124 -5.27 5.34 -20.03
CA MET A 124 -3.99 5.21 -19.31
C MET A 124 -2.76 5.16 -20.22
N GLU A 125 -2.91 5.38 -21.52
CA GLU A 125 -1.77 5.56 -22.42
C GLU A 125 -0.98 6.81 -22.00
N ALA A 126 0.36 6.71 -22.01
CA ALA A 126 1.24 7.78 -21.55
C ALA A 126 0.95 9.13 -22.24
N ASP A 127 0.73 9.12 -23.55
CA ASP A 127 0.43 10.35 -24.29
C ASP A 127 -0.93 10.94 -23.94
N ARG A 128 -1.92 10.08 -23.65
CA ARG A 128 -3.26 10.51 -23.24
C ARG A 128 -3.24 11.18 -21.87
N ILE A 129 -2.54 10.58 -20.90
CA ILE A 129 -2.32 11.16 -19.57
C ILE A 129 -1.55 12.49 -19.70
N ARG A 130 -0.47 12.50 -20.48
CA ARG A 130 0.35 13.71 -20.73
C ARG A 130 -0.47 14.86 -21.29
N LYS A 131 -1.30 14.61 -22.31
CA LYS A 131 -2.18 15.62 -22.90
C LYS A 131 -3.24 16.11 -21.91
N ALA A 132 -3.82 15.21 -21.11
CA ALA A 132 -4.78 15.58 -20.08
C ALA A 132 -4.14 16.47 -18.98
N LEU A 133 -2.90 16.17 -18.60
CA LEU A 133 -2.12 17.00 -17.67
C LEU A 133 -1.80 18.38 -18.28
N LEU A 134 -1.24 18.42 -19.48
CA LEU A 134 -0.92 19.69 -20.17
C LEU A 134 -2.15 20.56 -20.41
N GLY A 135 -3.26 19.97 -20.85
CA GLY A 135 -4.52 20.69 -20.99
C GLY A 135 -5.04 21.23 -19.66
N GLY A 136 -4.82 20.51 -18.57
CA GLY A 136 -5.20 20.94 -17.22
C GLY A 136 -4.39 22.15 -16.77
N LEU A 137 -3.07 22.05 -16.88
CA LEU A 137 -2.14 23.10 -16.48
C LEU A 137 -2.31 24.38 -17.32
N ARG A 138 -2.54 24.23 -18.62
CA ARG A 138 -2.72 25.38 -19.52
C ARG A 138 -4.00 26.16 -19.26
N TYR A 139 -5.11 25.46 -19.05
CA TYR A 139 -6.44 26.06 -18.93
C TYR A 139 -6.93 26.19 -17.49
N GLY A 140 -6.12 25.78 -16.51
CA GLY A 140 -6.53 25.75 -15.10
C GLY A 140 -7.64 24.74 -14.83
N LYS A 141 -7.72 23.67 -15.63
CA LYS A 141 -8.76 22.65 -15.49
C LYS A 141 -8.28 21.51 -14.59
N PRO A 142 -9.15 20.95 -13.74
CA PRO A 142 -8.80 19.79 -12.94
C PRO A 142 -8.47 18.58 -13.81
N LEU A 143 -7.42 17.84 -13.45
CA LEU A 143 -7.17 16.49 -13.91
C LEU A 143 -7.76 15.52 -12.89
N VAL A 144 -8.78 14.77 -13.30
CA VAL A 144 -9.45 13.78 -12.47
C VAL A 144 -9.07 12.39 -12.97
N ILE A 145 -8.50 11.55 -12.10
CA ILE A 145 -8.24 10.14 -12.39
C ILE A 145 -9.13 9.29 -11.48
N ASP A 146 -10.11 8.63 -12.08
CA ASP A 146 -11.01 7.72 -11.38
C ASP A 146 -10.44 6.29 -11.43
N LEU A 147 -10.03 5.78 -10.26
CA LEU A 147 -9.52 4.42 -10.11
C LEU A 147 -10.60 3.35 -10.19
N GLY A 148 -11.88 3.73 -10.06
CA GLY A 148 -12.99 2.80 -9.91
C GLY A 148 -12.75 1.84 -8.74
N GLU A 149 -13.04 0.56 -8.99
CA GLU A 149 -12.83 -0.53 -8.01
C GLU A 149 -11.36 -0.99 -7.91
N ILE A 150 -10.47 -0.49 -8.78
CA ILE A 150 -9.06 -0.85 -8.78
C ILE A 150 -8.31 0.12 -7.87
N ASP A 151 -8.28 -0.16 -6.57
CA ASP A 151 -7.49 0.65 -5.62
C ASP A 151 -5.98 0.36 -5.75
N ARG A 152 -5.38 0.88 -6.82
CA ARG A 152 -3.96 0.72 -7.18
C ARG A 152 -3.33 2.05 -7.54
N PHE A 153 -3.12 2.89 -6.52
CA PHE A 153 -2.41 4.17 -6.65
C PHE A 153 -0.99 4.01 -7.22
N ASP A 154 -0.35 2.88 -6.94
CA ASP A 154 0.95 2.48 -7.50
C ASP A 154 0.92 2.37 -9.03
N MET A 155 -0.16 1.82 -9.60
CA MET A 155 -0.32 1.72 -11.05
C MET A 155 -0.34 3.10 -11.70
N ILE A 156 -1.11 4.05 -11.16
CA ILE A 156 -1.15 5.42 -11.71
C ILE A 156 0.22 6.08 -11.60
N THR A 157 0.90 5.87 -10.47
CA THR A 157 2.27 6.37 -10.25
C THR A 157 3.21 5.87 -11.33
N THR A 158 3.18 4.58 -11.64
CA THR A 158 3.99 3.99 -12.73
C THR A 158 3.62 4.59 -14.09
N GLN A 159 2.33 4.69 -14.42
CA GLN A 159 1.91 5.21 -15.73
C GLN A 159 2.27 6.68 -15.93
N ILE A 160 2.15 7.51 -14.89
CA ILE A 160 2.58 8.90 -14.94
C ILE A 160 4.11 8.98 -15.10
N ASN A 161 4.87 8.17 -14.36
CA ASN A 161 6.32 8.17 -14.47
C ASN A 161 6.83 7.61 -15.82
N ASN A 162 6.04 6.79 -16.52
CA ASN A 162 6.36 6.35 -17.89
C ASN A 162 6.37 7.51 -18.90
N ILE A 163 5.75 8.66 -18.58
CA ILE A 163 5.82 9.87 -19.40
C ILE A 163 7.20 10.54 -19.21
N GLN A 164 7.58 10.70 -17.95
CA GLN A 164 8.84 11.30 -17.53
C GLN A 164 9.16 10.81 -16.11
N ASP A 165 10.38 10.36 -15.88
CA ASP A 165 10.81 9.89 -14.56
C ASP A 165 10.60 10.96 -13.48
N GLY A 166 9.98 10.55 -12.36
CA GLY A 166 9.69 11.43 -11.23
C GLY A 166 8.51 12.40 -11.45
N LEU A 167 7.79 12.32 -12.57
CA LEU A 167 6.67 13.22 -12.85
C LEU A 167 5.57 13.14 -11.78
N MET A 168 5.27 11.94 -11.26
CA MET A 168 4.27 11.81 -10.20
C MET A 168 4.67 12.57 -8.93
N GLU A 169 5.96 12.57 -8.58
CA GLU A 169 6.46 13.34 -7.44
C GLU A 169 6.31 14.84 -7.68
N LYS A 170 6.64 15.32 -8.89
CA LYS A 170 6.43 16.73 -9.28
C LYS A 170 4.96 17.14 -9.19
N ILE A 171 4.05 16.25 -9.57
CA ILE A 171 2.62 16.48 -9.41
C ILE A 171 2.28 16.57 -7.93
N LEU A 172 2.61 15.55 -7.13
CA LEU A 172 2.23 15.48 -5.72
C LEU A 172 2.78 16.62 -4.87
N ASN A 173 4.01 17.06 -5.13
CA ASN A 173 4.64 18.18 -4.42
C ASN A 173 4.30 19.56 -5.03
N LYS A 174 3.44 19.60 -6.06
CA LYS A 174 2.99 20.81 -6.77
C LYS A 174 4.08 21.58 -7.53
N SER A 175 5.31 21.07 -7.61
CA SER A 175 6.34 21.70 -8.45
C SER A 175 5.99 21.65 -9.94
N ILE A 176 5.11 20.72 -10.36
CA ILE A 176 4.59 20.67 -11.73
C ILE A 176 3.85 21.95 -12.14
N LEU A 177 3.42 22.80 -11.19
CA LEU A 177 2.75 24.08 -11.50
C LEU A 177 3.71 25.14 -12.05
N GLN A 178 5.02 24.94 -11.88
CA GLN A 178 6.04 25.83 -12.45
C GLN A 178 6.18 25.59 -13.95
N VAL A 179 6.26 26.66 -14.73
CA VAL A 179 6.27 26.64 -16.19
C VAL A 179 7.39 25.74 -16.72
N GLU A 180 8.57 25.85 -16.14
CA GLU A 180 9.76 25.10 -16.54
C GLU A 180 9.59 23.58 -16.34
N ASN A 181 8.68 23.14 -15.47
CA ASN A 181 8.44 21.73 -15.20
C ASN A 181 7.42 21.10 -16.15
N PHE A 182 6.40 21.84 -16.57
CA PHE A 182 5.39 21.29 -17.48
C PHE A 182 5.73 21.52 -18.95
N GLU A 183 6.55 22.52 -19.29
CA GLU A 183 7.05 22.71 -20.65
C GLU A 183 7.87 21.52 -21.14
N THR A 184 8.56 20.80 -20.24
CA THR A 184 9.30 19.58 -20.61
C THR A 184 8.41 18.44 -21.08
N LEU A 185 7.09 18.54 -20.87
CA LEU A 185 6.11 17.55 -21.32
C LEU A 185 5.55 17.86 -22.71
N VAL A 186 5.81 19.06 -23.25
CA VAL A 186 5.35 19.46 -24.58
C VAL A 186 6.21 18.78 -25.64
N LYS A 187 5.56 18.22 -26.65
CA LYS A 187 6.20 17.63 -27.82
C LYS A 187 6.04 18.53 -29.05
N GLU A 188 6.92 18.40 -30.03
CA GLU A 188 6.90 19.22 -31.24
C GLU A 188 5.60 19.05 -32.05
N GLU A 189 5.05 17.84 -32.07
CA GLU A 189 3.82 17.49 -32.78
C GLU A 189 2.53 17.96 -32.09
N ASP A 190 2.62 18.60 -30.92
CA ASP A 190 1.45 18.90 -30.10
C ASP A 190 0.55 20.01 -30.62
N GLY A 191 1.05 20.83 -31.55
CA GLY A 191 0.35 21.98 -32.10
C GLY A 191 0.76 23.31 -31.45
N ASP A 192 0.48 24.40 -32.16
CA ASP A 192 0.85 25.77 -31.78
C ASP A 192 0.26 26.19 -30.43
N GLU A 193 -0.83 25.54 -30.02
CA GLU A 193 -1.52 25.85 -28.79
C GLU A 193 -0.73 25.40 -27.55
N TYR A 194 0.20 24.46 -27.66
CA TYR A 194 1.07 24.03 -26.54
C TYR A 194 2.45 24.71 -26.55
N LYS A 195 2.63 25.79 -27.32
CA LYS A 195 3.87 26.57 -27.27
C LYS A 195 4.03 27.28 -25.91
N PRO A 196 5.27 27.42 -25.40
CA PRO A 196 5.59 28.13 -24.15
C PRO A 196 4.84 29.46 -23.95
N ASP A 197 4.76 30.28 -25.00
CA ASP A 197 4.11 31.59 -24.98
C ASP A 197 2.58 31.55 -24.80
N LYS A 198 1.96 30.36 -24.88
CA LYS A 198 0.52 30.14 -24.69
C LYS A 198 0.14 29.69 -23.29
N PHE A 199 1.12 29.46 -22.41
CA PHE A 199 0.86 29.18 -21.00
C PHE A 199 0.86 30.48 -20.20
N THR A 200 -0.32 30.91 -19.78
CA THR A 200 -0.45 32.01 -18.82
C THR A 200 -0.24 31.46 -17.42
N GLY A 201 0.85 31.86 -16.74
CA GLY A 201 1.22 31.30 -15.43
C GLY A 201 0.08 31.23 -14.40
N GLY A 202 -0.80 32.22 -14.36
CA GLY A 202 -1.94 32.24 -13.44
C GLY A 202 -3.01 31.15 -13.67
N MET A 203 -3.03 30.49 -14.83
CA MET A 203 -3.93 29.35 -15.07
C MET A 203 -3.42 28.08 -14.40
N ALA A 204 -2.11 27.85 -14.38
CA ALA A 204 -1.54 26.69 -13.70
C ALA A 204 -1.86 26.72 -12.20
N ASP A 205 -1.94 27.90 -11.58
CA ASP A 205 -2.34 28.06 -10.18
C ASP A 205 -3.77 27.59 -9.89
N GLN A 206 -4.65 27.50 -10.91
CA GLN A 206 -6.02 26.98 -10.78
C GLN A 206 -6.10 25.46 -10.97
N PHE A 207 -5.03 24.82 -11.43
CA PHE A 207 -5.00 23.39 -11.68
C PHE A 207 -5.23 22.59 -10.38
N VAL A 208 -6.03 21.54 -10.49
CA VAL A 208 -6.25 20.57 -9.41
C VAL A 208 -5.97 19.17 -9.93
N PHE A 209 -5.05 18.45 -9.28
CA PHE A 209 -4.93 17.02 -9.45
C PHE A 209 -5.85 16.32 -8.45
N LEU A 210 -6.75 15.48 -8.94
CA LEU A 210 -7.75 14.79 -8.11
C LEU A 210 -7.78 13.30 -8.47
N VAL A 211 -7.80 12.45 -7.44
CA VAL A 211 -7.97 11.00 -7.59
C VAL A 211 -9.27 10.58 -6.93
N ILE A 212 -9.99 9.64 -7.53
CA ILE A 212 -11.19 9.01 -6.94
C ILE A 212 -10.87 7.55 -6.68
N ILE A 213 -11.18 7.07 -5.48
CA ILE A 213 -11.14 5.64 -5.12
C ILE A 213 -12.48 5.21 -4.56
N ALA A 214 -12.98 4.04 -4.98
CA ALA A 214 -14.22 3.48 -4.45
C ALA A 214 -14.04 2.83 -3.06
N GLY A 215 -12.80 2.52 -2.69
CA GLY A 215 -12.44 1.71 -1.52
C GLY A 215 -12.14 2.50 -0.24
N GLU A 216 -11.58 1.78 0.73
CA GLU A 216 -11.09 2.36 1.98
C GLU A 216 -9.83 3.20 1.76
N VAL A 217 -9.48 4.01 2.77
CA VAL A 217 -8.22 4.75 2.75
C VAL A 217 -7.05 3.76 2.68
N PRO A 218 -6.07 3.95 1.78
CA PRO A 218 -4.85 3.15 1.75
C PRO A 218 -4.15 3.13 3.11
N PRO A 219 -3.38 2.08 3.44
CA PRO A 219 -2.65 2.01 4.71
C PRO A 219 -1.77 3.26 4.96
N PRO A 220 -1.50 3.62 6.24
CA PRO A 220 -0.80 4.85 6.62
C PRO A 220 0.52 5.14 5.89
N ASP A 221 1.25 4.09 5.51
CA ASP A 221 2.52 4.21 4.80
C ASP A 221 2.35 4.76 3.36
N ALA A 222 1.17 4.61 2.77
CA ALA A 222 0.80 5.12 1.45
C ALA A 222 -0.06 6.40 1.51
N SER A 223 -0.77 6.63 2.62
CA SER A 223 -1.82 7.64 2.75
C SER A 223 -1.32 9.08 2.99
N ASN A 224 -0.04 9.28 3.30
CA ASN A 224 0.43 10.64 3.59
C ASN A 224 0.55 11.54 2.34
N LYS A 225 0.33 11.01 1.14
CA LYS A 225 0.53 11.71 -0.14
C LYS A 225 -0.61 12.65 -0.54
N MET A 226 -1.83 12.39 -0.08
CA MET A 226 -3.02 13.12 -0.49
C MET A 226 -3.90 13.47 0.72
N PHE A 227 -4.84 14.39 0.51
CA PHE A 227 -5.85 14.77 1.50
C PHE A 227 -7.15 14.02 1.18
N TYR A 228 -7.66 13.21 2.12
CA TYR A 228 -8.80 12.34 1.85
C TYR A 228 -10.12 13.04 2.16
N ILE A 229 -11.07 12.90 1.24
CA ILE A 229 -12.43 13.44 1.36
C ILE A 229 -13.42 12.30 1.11
N LEU A 230 -14.18 11.92 2.12
CA LEU A 230 -15.29 10.98 2.02
C LEU A 230 -16.53 11.67 1.44
N VAL A 231 -16.98 11.17 0.28
CA VAL A 231 -18.19 11.63 -0.38
C VAL A 231 -19.41 10.92 0.23
N ASN A 232 -20.41 11.69 0.64
CA ASN A 232 -21.68 11.20 1.19
C ASN A 232 -22.94 11.78 0.52
#